data_AF-A0A1Z5K6E9-F1
#
_entry.id   AF-A0A1Z5K6E9-F1
#
_cell.length_a   1.000
_cell.length_b   1.000
_cell.length_c   1.000
_cell.angle_alpha   90.00
_cell.angle_beta   90.00
_cell.angle_gamma   90.00
#
_symmetry.space_group_name_H-M   'P 1'
#
loop_
_entity.id
_entity.type
_entity.pdbx_description
1 polymer ?
#
loop_
_entity_poly.entity_id
_entity_poly.type
_entity_poly.pdbx_seq_one_letter_code
_entity_poly.pdbx_strand_id
1 'polypeptide(L)'
;MLFSEDDVLVRGLHIRGVWTEGKSRQWAVDEFKSIYGSTPLVLAKMWHDLVTSNLVRLTEREKKEWGFDFFLRAHCFMFTYPKNVREMARSFKINQFYVRGRMMWRWIERIALLAQLKIVWPSRFDDPASERFIITVDGTDFKCTEPQHDTLPIDRQFFSQKFNHGAVKYEVALSIFEPKCVWMNGPHPGGRHDLTILREGGLLQQMIPGKLAIADRGYRTSVLAEQEKLSLPNDFDGDEVKDFKGCARSRHESYNGRLKKFGILDKTFRHRPLMQKHGHAFRAVVVTQQYQLENGSILFEV
;
A
#
# COMPACT_ATOMS: atom_id res chain seq x y z
N MET A 1 24.51 -6.81 4.72
CA MET A 1 24.23 -8.22 5.02
C MET A 1 22.93 -8.58 4.34
N LEU A 2 22.94 -9.63 3.53
CA LEU A 2 21.75 -10.18 2.91
C LEU A 2 21.27 -11.35 3.77
N PHE A 3 19.97 -11.58 3.79
CA PHE A 3 19.33 -12.65 4.55
C PHE A 3 18.52 -13.50 3.59
N SER A 4 18.68 -14.82 3.67
CA SER A 4 17.84 -15.78 2.97
C SER A 4 16.44 -15.85 3.58
N GLU A 5 15.51 -16.52 2.91
CA GLU A 5 14.16 -16.78 3.47
C GLU A 5 14.24 -17.44 4.85
N ASP A 6 15.16 -18.40 5.02
CA ASP A 6 15.34 -19.15 6.26
C ASP A 6 15.92 -18.28 7.37
N ASP A 7 16.91 -17.45 7.04
CA ASP A 7 17.47 -16.50 8.00
C ASP A 7 16.39 -15.53 8.49
N VAL A 8 15.55 -15.03 7.59
CA VAL A 8 14.43 -14.14 7.92
C VAL A 8 13.42 -14.85 8.82
N LEU A 9 13.03 -16.08 8.49
CA LEU A 9 12.06 -16.87 9.26
C LEU A 9 12.56 -17.11 10.68
N VAL A 10 13.76 -17.68 10.84
CA VAL A 10 14.36 -18.00 12.14
C VAL A 10 14.51 -16.73 12.97
N ARG A 11 15.05 -15.67 12.36
CA ARG A 11 15.33 -14.42 13.07
C ARG A 11 14.07 -13.69 13.49
N GLY A 12 13.05 -13.61 12.63
CA GLY A 12 11.79 -12.94 12.99
C GLY A 12 11.07 -13.63 14.14
N LEU A 13 10.99 -14.96 14.11
CA LEU A 13 10.41 -15.73 15.21
C LEU A 13 11.23 -15.58 16.50
N HIS A 14 12.56 -15.61 16.41
CA HIS A 14 13.46 -15.39 17.54
C HIS A 14 13.28 -14.01 18.19
N ILE A 15 13.19 -12.93 17.40
CA ILE A 15 12.96 -11.56 17.90
C ILE A 15 11.65 -11.47 18.69
N ARG A 16 10.67 -12.30 18.36
CA ARG A 16 9.37 -12.37 19.03
C ARG A 16 9.33 -13.36 20.19
N GLY A 17 10.42 -14.08 20.42
CA GLY A 17 10.52 -15.12 21.45
C GLY A 17 9.67 -16.35 21.15
N VAL A 18 9.40 -16.64 19.87
CA VAL A 18 8.64 -17.81 19.44
C VAL A 18 9.59 -18.99 19.28
N TRP A 19 9.30 -20.09 19.98
CA TRP A 19 10.06 -21.33 19.91
C TRP A 19 9.49 -22.24 18.82
N THR A 20 10.37 -22.74 17.94
CA THR A 20 10.00 -23.58 16.79
C THR A 20 10.31 -25.06 16.97
N GLU A 21 10.85 -25.46 18.13
CA GLU A 21 11.19 -26.86 18.42
C GLU A 21 9.94 -27.76 18.35
N GLY A 22 10.04 -28.86 17.60
CA GLY A 22 8.93 -29.78 17.35
C GLY A 22 7.82 -29.24 16.43
N LYS A 23 8.00 -28.07 15.79
CA LYS A 23 7.03 -27.49 14.86
C LYS A 23 7.44 -27.69 13.40
N SER A 24 6.46 -27.85 12.53
CA SER A 24 6.70 -27.94 11.08
C SER A 24 7.11 -26.59 10.50
N ARG A 25 7.81 -26.60 9.36
CA ARG A 25 8.14 -25.38 8.61
C ARG A 25 6.90 -24.58 8.23
N GLN A 26 5.83 -25.26 7.79
CA GLN A 26 4.58 -24.61 7.42
C GLN A 26 3.99 -23.83 8.60
N TRP A 27 3.95 -24.44 9.78
CA TRP A 27 3.50 -23.75 11.00
C TRP A 27 4.35 -22.52 11.30
N ALA A 28 5.68 -22.63 11.19
CA ALA A 28 6.59 -21.51 11.43
C ALA A 28 6.34 -20.34 10.45
N VAL A 29 6.10 -20.64 9.17
CA VAL A 29 5.78 -19.64 8.15
C VAL A 29 4.42 -18.98 8.42
N ASP A 30 3.41 -19.75 8.82
CA ASP A 30 2.09 -19.23 9.15
C ASP A 30 2.13 -18.32 10.39
N GLU A 31 2.88 -18.73 11.42
CA GLU A 31 3.11 -17.92 12.62
C GLU A 31 3.91 -16.65 12.30
N PHE A 32 4.93 -16.74 11.44
CA PHE A 32 5.65 -15.56 10.97
C PHE A 32 4.71 -14.58 10.24
N LYS A 33 3.86 -15.10 9.35
CA LYS A 33 2.89 -14.30 8.60
C LYS A 33 1.85 -13.67 9.52
N SER A 34 1.43 -14.35 10.58
CA SER A 34 0.50 -13.79 11.59
C SER A 34 1.09 -12.59 12.36
N ILE A 35 2.42 -12.50 12.45
CA ILE A 35 3.12 -11.42 13.16
C ILE A 35 3.43 -10.24 12.23
N TYR A 36 3.92 -10.51 11.02
CA TYR A 36 4.46 -9.50 10.11
C TYR A 36 3.55 -9.17 8.92
N GLY A 37 2.46 -9.92 8.73
CA GLY A 37 1.52 -9.76 7.62
C GLY A 37 2.05 -10.19 6.26
N SER A 38 3.28 -10.72 6.20
CA SER A 38 3.99 -11.12 4.97
C SER A 38 4.77 -12.40 5.20
N THR A 39 5.06 -13.15 4.14
CA THR A 39 5.91 -14.34 4.22
C THR A 39 7.39 -13.95 4.42
N PRO A 40 8.23 -14.85 4.94
CA PRO A 40 9.67 -14.59 5.08
C PRO A 40 10.34 -14.26 3.73
N LEU A 41 9.93 -14.92 2.65
CA LEU A 41 10.44 -14.68 1.29
C LEU A 41 10.21 -13.23 0.84
N VAL A 42 9.01 -12.71 1.06
CA VAL A 42 8.65 -11.33 0.71
C VAL A 42 9.56 -10.35 1.46
N LEU A 43 9.72 -10.54 2.77
CA LEU A 43 10.55 -9.65 3.58
C LEU A 43 12.04 -9.77 3.27
N ALA A 44 12.52 -10.96 2.89
CA ALA A 44 13.89 -11.17 2.43
C ALA A 44 14.18 -10.40 1.13
N LYS A 45 13.28 -10.48 0.14
CA LYS A 45 13.39 -9.73 -1.13
C LYS A 45 13.30 -8.22 -0.93
N MET A 46 12.37 -7.77 -0.08
CA MET A 46 12.28 -6.36 0.29
C MET A 46 13.56 -5.84 0.95
N TRP A 47 14.13 -6.62 1.87
CA TRP A 47 15.39 -6.26 2.52
C TRP A 47 16.54 -6.22 1.54
N HIS A 48 16.63 -7.20 0.63
CA HIS A 48 17.63 -7.23 -0.43
C HIS A 48 17.62 -5.90 -1.20
N ASP A 49 16.46 -5.50 -1.73
CA ASP A 49 16.33 -4.28 -2.53
C ASP A 49 16.59 -3.01 -1.69
N LEU A 50 16.27 -3.02 -0.40
CA LEU A 50 16.57 -1.92 0.50
C LEU A 50 18.08 -1.75 0.75
N VAL A 51 18.85 -2.86 0.75
CA VAL A 51 20.31 -2.84 0.95
C VAL A 51 21.07 -2.59 -0.36
N THR A 52 20.58 -3.09 -1.49
CA THR A 52 21.27 -3.03 -2.79
C THR A 52 20.88 -1.83 -3.64
N SER A 53 19.68 -1.28 -3.46
CA SER A 53 19.25 -0.11 -4.23
C SER A 53 19.95 1.17 -3.78
N ASN A 54 20.21 2.06 -4.75
CA ASN A 54 20.72 3.41 -4.47
C ASN A 54 19.63 4.38 -3.97
N LEU A 55 18.38 3.91 -3.85
CA LEU A 55 17.24 4.71 -3.40
C LEU A 55 17.32 5.01 -1.90
N VAL A 56 17.86 4.07 -1.12
CA VAL A 56 17.93 4.17 0.34
C VAL A 56 19.39 4.16 0.80
N ARG A 57 19.84 5.28 1.37
CA ARG A 57 21.16 5.36 2.00
C ARG A 57 21.12 4.75 3.40
N LEU A 58 21.56 3.49 3.49
CA LEU A 58 21.82 2.81 4.75
C LEU A 58 23.27 3.00 5.20
N THR A 59 23.47 3.25 6.49
CA THR A 59 24.81 3.19 7.11
C THR A 59 25.30 1.74 7.23
N GLU A 60 26.60 1.53 7.36
CA GLU A 60 27.17 0.18 7.53
C GLU A 60 26.62 -0.56 8.76
N ARG A 61 26.26 0.17 9.82
CA ARG A 61 25.56 -0.42 10.99
C ARG A 61 24.15 -0.89 10.63
N GLU A 62 23.43 -0.12 9.84
CA GLU A 62 22.05 -0.44 9.43
C GLU A 62 21.99 -1.57 8.40
N LYS A 63 23.04 -1.80 7.61
CA LYS A 63 23.13 -2.94 6.69
C LYS A 63 23.33 -4.29 7.40
N LYS A 64 23.52 -4.29 8.73
CA LYS A 64 23.70 -5.49 9.55
C LYS A 64 22.40 -5.88 10.24
N GLU A 65 22.48 -6.95 11.02
CA GLU A 65 21.46 -7.47 11.93
C GLU A 65 20.62 -6.42 12.64
N TRP A 66 21.27 -5.39 13.21
CA TRP A 66 20.57 -4.35 13.96
C TRP A 66 19.53 -3.62 13.09
N GLY A 67 19.89 -3.25 11.85
CA GLY A 67 18.94 -2.56 10.97
C GLY A 67 17.86 -3.51 10.44
N PHE A 68 18.21 -4.76 10.17
CA PHE A 68 17.24 -5.77 9.77
C PHE A 68 16.19 -6.04 10.85
N ASP A 69 16.59 -6.09 12.12
CA ASP A 69 15.65 -6.22 13.25
C ASP A 69 14.67 -5.05 13.29
N PHE A 70 15.14 -3.83 13.03
CA PHE A 70 14.28 -2.66 12.96
C PHE A 70 13.35 -2.68 11.76
N PHE A 71 13.81 -3.18 10.61
CA PHE A 71 12.98 -3.41 9.43
C PHE A 71 11.83 -4.39 9.75
N LEU A 72 12.11 -5.53 10.39
CA LEU A 72 11.08 -6.47 10.82
C LEU A 72 10.11 -5.85 11.83
N ARG A 73 10.63 -5.08 12.80
CA ARG A 73 9.79 -4.35 13.77
C ARG A 73 8.87 -3.34 13.08
N ALA A 74 9.34 -2.66 12.03
CA ALA A 74 8.52 -1.74 11.25
C ALA A 74 7.37 -2.46 10.52
N HIS A 75 7.63 -3.63 9.93
CA HIS A 75 6.56 -4.46 9.35
C HIS A 75 5.51 -4.89 10.38
N CYS A 76 5.95 -5.39 11.55
CA CYS A 76 5.02 -5.75 12.61
C CYS A 76 4.23 -4.52 13.12
N PHE A 77 4.87 -3.35 13.23
CA PHE A 77 4.19 -2.10 13.59
C PHE A 77 3.09 -1.74 12.60
N MET A 78 3.40 -1.78 11.30
CA MET A 78 2.42 -1.45 10.25
C MET A 78 1.28 -2.46 10.20
N PHE A 79 1.60 -3.76 10.36
CA PHE A 79 0.62 -4.83 10.30
C PHE A 79 -0.31 -4.85 11.53
N THR A 80 0.25 -4.81 12.73
CA THR A 80 -0.55 -4.93 13.98
C THR A 80 -1.12 -3.59 14.44
N TYR A 81 -0.36 -2.51 14.22
CA TYR A 81 -0.67 -1.14 14.65
C TYR A 81 -1.33 -1.06 16.04
N PRO A 82 -0.59 -1.44 17.09
CA PRO A 82 -1.16 -1.62 18.43
C PRO A 82 -1.57 -0.28 19.02
N LYS A 83 -2.68 -0.21 19.75
CA LYS A 83 -3.16 1.04 20.37
C LYS A 83 -2.16 1.59 21.38
N ASN A 84 -1.54 0.69 22.15
CA ASN A 84 -0.59 1.05 23.18
C ASN A 84 0.84 0.75 22.73
N VAL A 85 1.65 1.79 22.61
CA VAL A 85 3.07 1.64 22.24
C VAL A 85 3.84 0.78 23.26
N ARG A 86 3.36 0.68 24.51
CA ARG A 86 3.93 -0.21 25.52
C ARG A 86 3.79 -1.68 25.15
N GLU A 87 2.69 -2.08 24.51
CA GLU A 87 2.47 -3.47 24.08
C GLU A 87 3.54 -3.87 23.06
N MET A 88 3.78 -3.01 22.08
CA MET A 88 4.81 -3.26 21.09
C MET A 88 6.22 -3.23 21.70
N ALA A 89 6.52 -2.25 22.56
CA ALA A 89 7.82 -2.16 23.20
C ALA A 89 8.12 -3.42 24.04
N ARG A 90 7.12 -3.93 24.78
CA ARG A 90 7.20 -5.18 25.54
C ARG A 90 7.36 -6.40 24.65
N SER A 91 6.54 -6.51 23.59
CA SER A 91 6.57 -7.66 22.67
C SER A 91 7.95 -7.82 22.01
N PHE A 92 8.62 -6.70 21.78
CA PHE A 92 9.91 -6.64 21.11
C PHE A 92 11.11 -6.46 22.06
N LYS A 93 10.88 -6.39 23.38
CA LYS A 93 11.87 -6.14 24.43
C LYS A 93 12.77 -4.92 24.13
N ILE A 94 12.18 -3.83 23.63
CA ILE A 94 12.87 -2.58 23.30
C ILE A 94 12.32 -1.39 24.08
N ASN A 95 13.12 -0.33 24.18
CA ASN A 95 12.68 0.91 24.79
C ASN A 95 11.53 1.54 23.98
N GLN A 96 10.49 2.03 24.66
CA GLN A 96 9.34 2.71 24.06
C GLN A 96 9.74 3.89 23.18
N PHE A 97 10.88 4.54 23.47
CA PHE A 97 11.45 5.61 22.65
C PHE A 97 11.65 5.18 21.19
N TYR A 98 12.12 3.95 20.96
CA TYR A 98 12.36 3.44 19.61
C TYR A 98 11.08 3.20 18.82
N VAL A 99 9.98 2.86 19.51
CA VAL A 99 8.67 2.60 18.87
C VAL A 99 7.89 3.89 18.63
N ARG A 100 7.94 4.85 19.57
CA ARG A 100 7.25 6.15 19.44
C ARG A 100 7.98 7.11 18.50
N GLY A 101 9.29 6.96 18.41
CA GLY A 101 10.18 8.01 17.93
C GLY A 101 10.49 7.98 16.44
N ARG A 102 11.48 8.82 16.10
CA ARG A 102 12.03 9.00 14.75
C ARG A 102 12.53 7.70 14.12
N MET A 103 13.01 6.75 14.91
CA MET A 103 13.63 5.52 14.37
C MET A 103 12.61 4.63 13.64
N MET A 104 11.45 4.35 14.24
CA MET A 104 10.41 3.55 13.60
C MET A 104 9.93 4.18 12.29
N TRP A 105 9.65 5.48 12.31
CA TRP A 105 9.21 6.23 11.13
C TRP A 105 10.27 6.29 10.04
N ARG A 106 11.55 6.42 10.40
CA ARG A 106 12.66 6.34 9.44
C ARG A 106 12.66 5.03 8.66
N TRP A 107 12.35 3.90 9.29
CA TRP A 107 12.26 2.61 8.58
C TRP A 107 11.03 2.51 7.69
N ILE A 108 9.88 3.04 8.13
CA ILE A 108 8.67 3.12 7.29
C ILE A 108 8.93 4.01 6.05
N GLU A 109 9.58 5.17 6.23
CA GLU A 109 9.97 6.07 5.15
C GLU A 109 10.90 5.38 4.14
N ARG A 110 11.86 4.60 4.61
CA ARG A 110 12.76 3.83 3.74
C ARG A 110 12.03 2.75 2.95
N ILE A 111 11.11 2.02 3.57
CA ILE A 111 10.27 1.05 2.86
C ILE A 111 9.40 1.78 1.83
N ALA A 112 8.85 2.95 2.16
CA ALA A 112 8.08 3.77 1.23
C ALA A 112 8.89 4.23 0.01
N LEU A 113 10.21 4.46 0.13
CA LEU A 113 11.07 4.85 -0.99
C LEU A 113 11.20 3.74 -2.05
N LEU A 114 11.06 2.47 -1.68
CA LEU A 114 11.04 1.36 -2.63
C LEU A 114 9.86 1.43 -3.61
N ALA A 115 8.88 2.30 -3.37
CA ALA A 115 7.83 2.57 -4.33
C ALA A 115 8.37 3.08 -5.67
N GLN A 116 9.49 3.81 -5.68
CA GLN A 116 10.13 4.27 -6.92
C GLN A 116 10.66 3.11 -7.77
N LEU A 117 10.97 1.97 -7.13
CA LEU A 117 11.41 0.76 -7.81
C LEU A 117 10.24 -0.14 -8.21
N LYS A 118 9.19 -0.20 -7.38
CA LYS A 118 8.13 -1.22 -7.49
C LYS A 118 6.82 -0.73 -8.11
N ILE A 119 6.50 0.56 -7.98
CA ILE A 119 5.27 1.14 -8.50
C ILE A 119 5.65 1.99 -9.72
N VAL A 120 5.81 1.30 -10.85
CA VAL A 120 6.32 1.87 -12.09
C VAL A 120 5.28 1.70 -13.18
N TRP A 121 5.09 2.75 -13.98
CA TRP A 121 4.26 2.70 -15.18
C TRP A 121 4.91 1.81 -16.24
N PRO A 122 4.28 0.69 -16.65
CA PRO A 122 4.84 -0.19 -17.66
C PRO A 122 4.95 0.50 -19.02
N SER A 123 6.13 0.45 -19.65
CA SER A 123 6.36 1.04 -20.98
C SER A 123 5.44 0.48 -22.07
N ARG A 124 4.98 -0.77 -21.92
CA ARG A 124 3.99 -1.39 -22.83
C ARG A 124 2.67 -0.62 -22.90
N PHE A 125 2.31 0.15 -21.85
CA PHE A 125 1.09 0.97 -21.87
C PHE A 125 1.21 2.17 -22.80
N ASP A 126 2.44 2.55 -23.14
CA ASP A 126 2.74 3.65 -24.05
C ASP A 126 2.89 3.18 -25.51
N ASP A 127 2.70 1.87 -25.77
CA ASP A 127 2.62 1.30 -27.11
C ASP A 127 1.17 1.38 -27.63
N PRO A 128 0.88 2.13 -28.70
CA PRO A 128 -0.46 2.18 -29.29
C PRO A 128 -0.97 0.82 -29.76
N ALA A 129 -0.09 -0.11 -30.12
CA ALA A 129 -0.45 -1.46 -30.59
C ALA A 129 -0.78 -2.43 -29.45
N SER A 130 -0.48 -2.09 -28.19
CA SER A 130 -0.82 -2.93 -27.05
C SER A 130 -2.30 -2.84 -26.69
N GLU A 131 -2.72 -3.55 -25.63
CA GLU A 131 -4.12 -3.65 -25.24
C GLU A 131 -4.75 -2.28 -24.98
N ARG A 132 -6.04 -2.15 -25.33
CA ARG A 132 -6.78 -0.90 -25.14
C ARG A 132 -7.09 -0.64 -23.67
N PHE A 133 -7.56 -1.66 -22.97
CA PHE A 133 -7.81 -1.59 -21.53
C PHE A 133 -6.52 -1.92 -20.79
N ILE A 134 -5.97 -0.95 -20.05
CA ILE A 134 -4.65 -1.11 -19.43
C ILE A 134 -4.70 -1.21 -17.90
N ILE A 135 -5.58 -0.43 -17.27
CA ILE A 135 -5.65 -0.31 -15.82
C ILE A 135 -7.07 -0.24 -15.29
N THR A 136 -7.23 -0.55 -14.01
CA THR A 136 -8.39 -0.12 -13.20
C THR A 136 -7.97 1.03 -12.30
N VAL A 137 -8.81 2.05 -12.13
CA VAL A 137 -8.57 3.16 -11.18
C VAL A 137 -9.70 3.24 -10.15
N ASP A 138 -9.33 3.43 -8.88
CA ASP A 138 -10.28 3.59 -7.78
C ASP A 138 -9.70 4.49 -6.67
N GLY A 139 -10.60 5.17 -5.97
CA GLY A 139 -10.32 5.99 -4.81
C GLY A 139 -10.53 5.19 -3.53
N THR A 140 -9.57 5.23 -2.62
CA THR A 140 -9.70 4.58 -1.30
C THR A 140 -9.44 5.54 -0.15
N ASP A 141 -10.37 5.51 0.81
CA ASP A 141 -10.31 6.29 2.04
C ASP A 141 -9.74 5.47 3.20
N PHE A 142 -8.98 6.14 4.07
CA PHE A 142 -8.48 5.61 5.33
C PHE A 142 -8.79 6.56 6.48
N LYS A 143 -9.34 6.03 7.56
CA LYS A 143 -9.79 6.82 8.71
C LYS A 143 -8.59 7.40 9.46
N CYS A 144 -8.65 8.69 9.79
CA CYS A 144 -7.62 9.36 10.59
C CYS A 144 -8.24 10.11 11.77
N THR A 145 -7.41 10.43 12.76
CA THR A 145 -7.78 11.43 13.77
C THR A 145 -8.00 12.76 13.07
N GLU A 146 -9.10 13.41 13.42
CA GLU A 146 -9.47 14.70 12.88
C GLU A 146 -8.34 15.73 13.03
N PRO A 147 -7.95 16.41 11.94
CA PRO A 147 -7.05 17.55 12.03
C PRO A 147 -7.66 18.65 12.91
N GLN A 148 -6.79 19.34 13.66
CA GLN A 148 -7.23 20.55 14.33
C GLN A 148 -7.39 21.63 13.26
N HIS A 149 -8.52 22.33 13.28
CA HIS A 149 -8.76 23.51 12.47
C HIS A 149 -8.69 24.74 13.36
N ASP A 150 -8.10 25.83 12.88
CA ASP A 150 -7.82 27.01 13.70
C ASP A 150 -9.12 27.69 14.21
N THR A 151 -10.19 27.63 13.40
CA THR A 151 -11.44 28.36 13.67
C THR A 151 -12.69 27.50 13.75
N LEU A 152 -12.62 26.21 13.37
CA LEU A 152 -13.80 25.35 13.25
C LEU A 152 -13.65 24.15 14.19
N PRO A 153 -14.75 23.69 14.82
CA PRO A 153 -14.72 22.45 15.60
C PRO A 153 -14.40 21.20 14.77
N ILE A 154 -14.71 21.24 13.47
CA ILE A 154 -14.57 20.14 12.52
C ILE A 154 -13.93 20.66 11.24
N ASP A 155 -12.86 20.00 10.78
CA ASP A 155 -12.26 20.29 9.48
C ASP A 155 -12.99 19.52 8.37
N ARG A 156 -13.93 20.20 7.73
CA ARG A 156 -14.73 19.61 6.63
C ARG A 156 -13.89 19.17 5.44
N GLN A 157 -12.67 19.68 5.26
CA GLN A 157 -11.80 19.25 4.17
C GLN A 157 -11.39 17.78 4.30
N PHE A 158 -11.26 17.29 5.53
CA PHE A 158 -10.88 15.91 5.82
C PHE A 158 -12.08 15.00 6.06
N PHE A 159 -13.29 15.52 6.08
CA PHE A 159 -14.49 14.75 6.34
C PHE A 159 -14.81 13.81 5.16
N SER A 160 -14.68 12.50 5.38
CA SER A 160 -15.15 11.48 4.44
C SER A 160 -16.56 11.03 4.83
N GLN A 161 -17.49 11.14 3.88
CA GLN A 161 -18.86 10.63 4.03
C GLN A 161 -18.87 9.11 4.32
N LYS A 162 -17.89 8.37 3.79
CA LYS A 162 -17.77 6.92 3.97
C LYS A 162 -17.54 6.52 5.43
N PHE A 163 -16.80 7.32 6.18
CA PHE A 163 -16.48 7.05 7.58
C PHE A 163 -17.27 7.89 8.57
N ASN A 164 -18.00 8.89 8.07
CA ASN A 164 -18.59 9.94 8.89
C ASN A 164 -17.55 10.53 9.88
N HIS A 165 -16.31 10.69 9.42
CA HIS A 165 -15.16 11.12 10.22
C HIS A 165 -14.01 11.64 9.34
N GLY A 166 -12.97 12.17 9.97
CA GLY A 166 -11.73 12.52 9.31
C GLY A 166 -11.10 11.32 8.59
N ALA A 167 -10.66 11.54 7.34
CA ALA A 167 -10.00 10.55 6.53
C ALA A 167 -8.94 11.16 5.62
N VAL A 168 -8.04 10.30 5.15
CA VAL A 168 -7.09 10.58 4.07
C VAL A 168 -7.43 9.67 2.90
N LYS A 169 -7.46 10.24 1.70
CA LYS A 169 -7.85 9.59 0.46
C LYS A 169 -6.65 9.40 -0.46
N TYR A 170 -6.68 8.32 -1.23
CA TYR A 170 -5.68 8.00 -2.24
C TYR A 170 -6.36 7.51 -3.51
N GLU A 171 -5.74 7.80 -4.65
CA GLU A 171 -6.05 7.18 -5.93
C GLU A 171 -5.02 6.08 -6.18
N VAL A 172 -5.48 4.90 -6.58
CA VAL A 172 -4.64 3.75 -6.92
C VAL A 172 -5.00 3.30 -8.32
N ALA A 173 -4.01 2.84 -9.10
CA ALA A 173 -4.29 2.08 -10.31
C ALA A 173 -3.54 0.76 -10.36
N LEU A 174 -4.26 -0.26 -10.81
CA LEU A 174 -3.76 -1.63 -11.00
C LEU A 174 -3.76 -1.97 -12.47
N SER A 175 -2.77 -2.73 -12.92
CA SER A 175 -2.84 -3.37 -14.23
C SER A 175 -3.97 -4.38 -14.27
N ILE A 176 -4.74 -4.38 -15.36
CA ILE A 176 -5.83 -5.34 -15.56
C ILE A 176 -5.27 -6.76 -15.70
N PHE A 177 -4.25 -6.93 -16.55
CA PHE A 177 -3.73 -8.25 -16.91
C PHE A 177 -2.57 -8.71 -16.01
N GLU A 178 -1.84 -7.80 -15.36
CA GLU A 178 -0.71 -8.16 -14.50
C GLU A 178 -1.03 -7.87 -13.02
N PRO A 179 -0.58 -8.70 -12.06
CA PRO A 179 -0.77 -8.47 -10.64
C PRO A 179 0.20 -7.36 -10.16
N LYS A 180 0.01 -6.14 -10.67
CA LYS A 180 0.87 -4.99 -10.45
C LYS A 180 0.04 -3.76 -10.10
N CYS A 181 0.40 -3.11 -9.01
CA CYS A 181 0.05 -1.72 -8.75
C CYS A 181 1.02 -0.84 -9.54
N VAL A 182 0.48 -0.05 -10.48
CA VAL A 182 1.27 0.73 -11.45
C VAL A 182 1.22 2.22 -11.19
N TRP A 183 0.27 2.66 -10.36
CA TRP A 183 0.08 4.06 -10.02
C TRP A 183 -0.46 4.20 -8.60
N MET A 184 -0.02 5.25 -7.93
CA MET A 184 -0.64 5.72 -6.70
C MET A 184 -0.47 7.24 -6.58
N ASN A 185 -1.51 7.92 -6.13
CA ASN A 185 -1.53 9.35 -5.93
C ASN A 185 -2.20 9.71 -4.59
N GLY A 186 -1.65 10.71 -3.91
CA GLY A 186 -2.00 11.11 -2.56
C GLY A 186 -0.78 11.25 -1.64
N PRO A 187 -1.01 11.63 -0.38
CA PRO A 187 -2.29 11.76 0.33
C PRO A 187 -3.14 12.96 -0.10
N HIS A 188 -4.47 12.80 -0.10
CA HIS A 188 -5.45 13.88 -0.26
C HIS A 188 -6.38 13.97 0.97
N PRO A 189 -6.93 15.15 1.32
CA PRO A 189 -7.97 15.25 2.34
C PRO A 189 -9.20 14.40 1.96
N GLY A 190 -9.80 13.71 2.94
CA GLY A 190 -10.91 12.77 2.71
C GLY A 190 -12.18 13.38 2.09
N GLY A 191 -12.38 14.69 2.23
CA GLY A 191 -13.50 15.41 1.62
C GLY A 191 -13.31 15.73 0.14
N ARG A 192 -12.13 15.49 -0.45
CA ARG A 192 -11.91 15.69 -1.89
C ARG A 192 -12.70 14.67 -2.71
N HIS A 193 -13.30 15.13 -3.80
CA HIS A 193 -13.99 14.28 -4.77
C HIS A 193 -12.98 13.48 -5.61
N ASP A 194 -13.30 12.23 -5.92
CA ASP A 194 -12.41 11.33 -6.67
C ASP A 194 -12.09 11.87 -8.06
N LEU A 195 -13.08 12.48 -8.72
CA LEU A 195 -12.89 13.11 -10.03
C LEU A 195 -11.91 14.29 -9.99
N THR A 196 -11.91 15.07 -8.90
CA THR A 196 -10.93 16.15 -8.71
C THR A 196 -9.52 15.58 -8.54
N ILE A 197 -9.38 14.50 -7.78
CA ILE A 197 -8.10 13.82 -7.59
C ILE A 197 -7.60 13.25 -8.91
N LEU A 198 -8.47 12.64 -9.73
CA LEU A 198 -8.10 12.11 -11.04
C LEU A 198 -7.57 13.18 -11.99
N ARG A 199 -8.22 14.35 -12.02
CA ARG A 199 -7.85 15.48 -12.88
C ARG A 199 -6.52 16.12 -12.50
N GLU A 200 -6.35 16.37 -11.20
CA GLU A 200 -5.15 17.02 -10.65
C GLU A 200 -4.00 16.03 -10.43
N GLY A 201 -4.29 14.72 -10.46
CA GLY A 201 -3.39 13.68 -9.98
C GLY A 201 -2.26 13.31 -10.92
N GLY A 202 -2.40 13.57 -12.22
CA GLY A 202 -1.41 13.20 -13.24
C GLY A 202 -1.71 11.90 -13.99
N LEU A 203 -2.65 11.08 -13.52
CA LEU A 203 -2.92 9.76 -14.12
C LEU A 203 -3.43 9.88 -15.56
N LEU A 204 -4.37 10.80 -15.81
CA LEU A 204 -4.90 11.01 -17.16
C LEU A 204 -3.82 11.54 -18.10
N GLN A 205 -2.88 12.35 -17.61
CA GLN A 205 -1.76 12.88 -18.40
C GLN A 205 -0.74 11.79 -18.73
N GLN A 206 -0.56 10.82 -17.82
CA GLN A 206 0.32 9.67 -18.03
C GLN A 206 -0.19 8.73 -19.13
N MET A 207 -1.51 8.61 -19.29
CA MET A 207 -2.11 7.73 -20.31
C MET A 207 -2.06 8.35 -21.71
N ILE A 208 -1.52 7.61 -22.68
CA ILE A 208 -1.56 7.99 -24.10
C ILE A 208 -3.01 7.92 -24.66
N PRO A 209 -3.33 8.69 -25.70
CA PRO A 209 -4.63 8.61 -26.37
C PRO A 209 -4.96 7.19 -26.87
N GLY A 210 -6.25 6.81 -26.79
CA GLY A 210 -6.75 5.50 -27.21
C GLY A 210 -6.74 4.43 -26.12
N LYS A 211 -5.96 4.60 -25.05
CA LYS A 211 -5.95 3.70 -23.88
C LYS A 211 -7.06 4.03 -22.90
N LEU A 212 -7.61 2.99 -22.27
CA LEU A 212 -8.75 3.06 -21.37
C LEU A 212 -8.40 2.54 -19.98
N ALA A 213 -8.82 3.31 -18.97
CA ALA A 213 -8.85 2.91 -17.57
C ALA A 213 -10.29 2.54 -17.17
N ILE A 214 -10.48 1.36 -16.58
CA ILE A 214 -11.77 0.95 -16.04
C ILE A 214 -11.96 1.62 -14.67
N ALA A 215 -13.05 2.35 -14.51
CA ALA A 215 -13.33 3.08 -13.27
C ALA A 215 -14.80 2.91 -12.88
N ASP A 216 -15.14 3.24 -11.63
CA ASP A 216 -16.54 3.20 -11.19
C ASP A 216 -17.36 4.40 -11.70
N ARG A 217 -18.69 4.31 -11.63
CA ARG A 217 -19.62 5.35 -12.09
C ARG A 217 -19.39 6.73 -11.45
N GLY A 218 -18.79 6.77 -10.26
CA GLY A 218 -18.39 8.01 -9.58
C GLY A 218 -17.38 8.86 -10.36
N TYR A 219 -16.68 8.27 -11.34
CA TYR A 219 -15.74 8.96 -12.23
C TYR A 219 -16.40 9.53 -13.49
N ARG A 220 -17.74 9.59 -13.55
CA ARG A 220 -18.45 10.20 -14.67
C ARG A 220 -18.07 11.68 -14.82
N THR A 221 -17.73 12.06 -16.03
CA THR A 221 -17.28 13.40 -16.40
C THR A 221 -17.96 13.88 -17.68
N SER A 222 -18.11 15.18 -17.83
CA SER A 222 -18.61 15.85 -19.06
C SER A 222 -17.49 16.27 -20.00
N VAL A 223 -16.22 16.11 -19.62
CA VAL A 223 -15.06 16.52 -20.43
C VAL A 223 -14.71 15.42 -21.41
N LEU A 224 -14.83 15.68 -22.71
CA LEU A 224 -14.65 14.69 -23.77
C LEU A 224 -13.29 13.97 -23.71
N ALA A 225 -12.20 14.73 -23.52
CA ALA A 225 -10.84 14.17 -23.42
C ALA A 225 -10.66 13.21 -22.23
N GLU A 226 -11.44 13.38 -21.16
CA GLU A 226 -11.44 12.46 -20.00
C GLU A 226 -12.30 11.22 -20.29
N GLN A 227 -13.45 11.40 -20.96
CA GLN A 227 -14.32 10.30 -21.39
C GLN A 227 -13.60 9.33 -22.35
N GLU A 228 -12.73 9.83 -23.22
CA GLU A 228 -11.93 9.02 -24.15
C GLU A 228 -10.89 8.12 -23.45
N LYS A 229 -10.58 8.40 -22.18
CA LYS A 229 -9.60 7.65 -21.37
C LYS A 229 -10.25 6.80 -20.28
N LEU A 230 -11.54 6.97 -20.01
CA LEU A 230 -12.26 6.24 -18.96
C LEU A 230 -13.31 5.31 -19.55
N SER A 231 -13.33 4.07 -19.06
CA SER A 231 -14.37 3.11 -19.38
C SER A 231 -15.18 2.78 -18.13
N LEU A 232 -16.36 3.39 -18.06
CA LEU A 232 -17.29 3.21 -16.95
C LEU A 232 -18.27 2.07 -17.24
N PRO A 233 -18.94 1.50 -16.21
CA PRO A 233 -20.03 0.56 -16.42
C PRO A 233 -21.17 1.22 -17.20
N ASN A 234 -21.51 0.65 -18.35
CA ASN A 234 -22.52 1.17 -19.26
C ASN A 234 -23.56 0.10 -19.58
N ASP A 235 -24.82 0.50 -19.68
CA ASP A 235 -25.93 -0.44 -19.92
C ASP A 235 -25.93 -0.94 -21.38
N PHE A 236 -25.30 -0.19 -22.28
CA PHE A 236 -25.09 -0.57 -23.69
C PHE A 236 -23.90 -1.51 -23.94
N ASP A 237 -23.09 -1.80 -22.91
CA ASP A 237 -22.04 -2.81 -23.04
C ASP A 237 -22.68 -4.21 -23.27
N GLY A 238 -22.09 -5.01 -24.16
CA GLY A 238 -22.44 -6.43 -24.26
C GLY A 238 -22.08 -7.17 -22.96
N ASP A 239 -22.72 -8.32 -22.72
CA ASP A 239 -22.58 -9.05 -21.47
C ASP A 239 -21.12 -9.40 -21.15
N GLU A 240 -20.35 -9.85 -22.15
CA GLU A 240 -18.91 -10.13 -22.00
C GLU A 240 -18.10 -8.92 -21.52
N VAL A 241 -18.40 -7.73 -22.03
CA VAL A 241 -17.70 -6.48 -21.64
C VAL A 241 -18.13 -6.03 -20.25
N LYS A 242 -19.40 -6.22 -19.88
CA LYS A 242 -19.90 -5.95 -18.53
C LYS A 242 -19.22 -6.86 -17.50
N ASP A 243 -19.13 -8.15 -17.81
CA ASP A 243 -18.49 -9.13 -16.94
C ASP A 243 -17.00 -8.84 -16.80
N PHE A 244 -16.29 -8.57 -17.90
CA PHE A 244 -14.89 -8.15 -17.89
C PHE A 244 -14.64 -6.92 -17.01
N LYS A 245 -15.43 -5.85 -17.18
CA LYS A 245 -15.35 -4.65 -16.34
C LYS A 245 -15.73 -4.92 -14.88
N GLY A 246 -16.66 -5.83 -14.64
CA GLY A 246 -17.06 -6.30 -13.32
C GLY A 246 -15.89 -6.98 -12.61
N CYS A 247 -15.31 -8.00 -13.23
CA CYS A 247 -14.14 -8.74 -12.74
C CYS A 247 -12.95 -7.81 -12.47
N ALA A 248 -12.67 -6.87 -13.37
CA ALA A 248 -11.61 -5.88 -13.20
C ALA A 248 -11.82 -5.03 -11.93
N ARG A 249 -13.03 -4.51 -11.72
CA ARG A 249 -13.36 -3.71 -10.52
C ARG A 249 -13.31 -4.55 -9.24
N SER A 250 -13.86 -5.77 -9.26
CA SER A 250 -13.79 -6.67 -8.10
C SER A 250 -12.35 -7.05 -7.72
N ARG A 251 -11.46 -7.16 -8.71
CA ARG A 251 -10.03 -7.36 -8.48
C ARG A 251 -9.40 -6.16 -7.79
N HIS A 252 -9.76 -4.95 -8.20
CA HIS A 252 -9.33 -3.73 -7.54
C HIS A 252 -9.83 -3.67 -6.09
N GLU A 253 -11.12 -3.91 -5.87
CA GLU A 253 -11.69 -3.95 -4.52
C GLU A 253 -10.98 -4.97 -3.62
N SER A 254 -10.62 -6.13 -4.17
CA SER A 254 -9.84 -7.14 -3.45
C SER A 254 -8.45 -6.64 -3.06
N TYR A 255 -7.77 -5.90 -3.93
CA TYR A 255 -6.50 -5.24 -3.60
C TYR A 255 -6.66 -4.17 -2.51
N ASN A 256 -7.68 -3.31 -2.62
CA ASN A 256 -7.99 -2.29 -1.61
C ASN A 256 -8.31 -2.95 -0.25
N GLY A 257 -8.99 -4.10 -0.26
CA GLY A 257 -9.22 -4.93 0.91
C GLY A 257 -7.91 -5.45 1.54
N ARG A 258 -6.91 -5.82 0.74
CA ARG A 258 -5.59 -6.25 1.24
C ARG A 258 -4.81 -5.10 1.87
N LEU A 259 -4.90 -3.87 1.34
CA LEU A 259 -4.30 -2.69 1.99
C LEU A 259 -4.88 -2.50 3.40
N LYS A 260 -6.18 -2.70 3.55
CA LYS A 260 -6.90 -2.63 4.84
C LYS A 260 -6.66 -3.83 5.76
N LYS A 261 -5.87 -4.83 5.38
CA LYS A 261 -5.40 -5.85 6.33
C LYS A 261 -4.26 -5.32 7.22
N PHE A 262 -3.62 -4.22 6.83
CA PHE A 262 -2.60 -3.57 7.64
C PHE A 262 -3.28 -2.64 8.65
N GLY A 263 -3.10 -2.94 9.93
CA GLY A 263 -3.72 -2.20 11.01
C GLY A 263 -3.44 -0.70 10.97
N ILE A 264 -2.31 -0.27 10.40
CA ILE A 264 -1.95 1.15 10.25
C ILE A 264 -2.85 1.91 9.26
N LEU A 265 -3.47 1.21 8.32
CA LEU A 265 -4.42 1.77 7.35
C LEU A 265 -5.88 1.46 7.74
N ASP A 266 -6.13 0.34 8.41
CA ASP A 266 -7.47 -0.06 8.84
C ASP A 266 -7.99 0.76 10.04
N LYS A 267 -7.16 0.88 11.08
CA LYS A 267 -7.54 1.56 12.32
C LYS A 267 -7.35 3.07 12.14
N THR A 268 -8.03 3.84 12.99
CA THR A 268 -7.88 5.31 13.02
C THR A 268 -6.40 5.72 13.13
N PHE A 269 -5.89 6.37 12.09
CA PHE A 269 -4.52 6.84 12.03
C PHE A 269 -4.30 8.02 12.99
N ARG A 270 -3.28 7.94 13.87
CA ARG A 270 -3.15 8.84 15.03
C ARG A 270 -1.83 9.64 15.07
N HIS A 271 -1.03 9.56 14.01
CA HIS A 271 0.29 10.17 13.99
C HIS A 271 0.29 11.52 13.25
N ARG A 272 1.04 12.50 13.77
CA ARG A 272 1.26 13.81 13.15
C ARG A 272 2.73 14.00 12.74
N PRO A 273 3.03 14.78 11.68
CA PRO A 273 2.10 15.45 10.75
C PRO A 273 1.30 14.44 9.92
N LEU A 274 -0.03 14.63 9.83
CA LEU A 274 -0.97 13.62 9.33
C LEU A 274 -0.64 13.22 7.89
N MET A 275 -0.63 14.18 6.96
CA MET A 275 -0.45 13.92 5.53
C MET A 275 0.89 13.23 5.27
N GLN A 276 1.99 13.78 5.79
CA GLN A 276 3.31 13.22 5.58
C GLN A 276 3.42 11.78 6.09
N LYS A 277 3.08 11.53 7.36
CA LYS A 277 3.22 10.19 7.96
C LYS A 277 2.25 9.18 7.38
N HIS A 278 1.01 9.57 7.11
CA HIS A 278 0.05 8.69 6.46
C HIS A 278 0.51 8.37 5.03
N GLY A 279 1.06 9.35 4.30
CA GLY A 279 1.69 9.16 3.00
C GLY A 279 2.81 8.11 3.02
N HIS A 280 3.73 8.19 3.98
CA HIS A 280 4.79 7.18 4.13
C HIS A 280 4.23 5.80 4.49
N ALA A 281 3.28 5.72 5.43
CA ALA A 281 2.67 4.46 5.82
C ALA A 281 1.92 3.79 4.64
N PHE A 282 1.12 4.56 3.91
CA PHE A 282 0.38 4.08 2.75
C PHE A 282 1.32 3.54 1.67
N ARG A 283 2.33 4.32 1.28
CA ARG A 283 3.32 3.90 0.28
C ARG A 283 4.08 2.64 0.72
N ALA A 284 4.47 2.55 1.99
CA ALA A 284 5.16 1.37 2.50
C ALA A 284 4.27 0.11 2.44
N VAL A 285 2.98 0.23 2.74
CA VAL A 285 2.02 -0.88 2.63
C VAL A 285 1.77 -1.27 1.18
N VAL A 286 1.58 -0.30 0.27
CA VAL A 286 1.43 -0.54 -1.17
C VAL A 286 2.65 -1.28 -1.73
N VAL A 287 3.87 -0.84 -1.37
CA VAL A 287 5.10 -1.55 -1.72
C VAL A 287 5.07 -2.99 -1.19
N THR A 288 4.74 -3.16 0.10
CA THR A 288 4.67 -4.50 0.70
C THR A 288 3.69 -5.39 -0.05
N GLN A 289 2.52 -4.86 -0.44
CA GLN A 289 1.55 -5.58 -1.26
C GLN A 289 2.10 -5.93 -2.64
N GLN A 290 2.80 -5.02 -3.29
CA GLN A 290 3.43 -5.29 -4.59
C GLN A 290 4.43 -6.45 -4.51
N TYR A 291 5.28 -6.50 -3.48
CA TYR A 291 6.14 -7.67 -3.26
C TYR A 291 5.34 -8.95 -2.98
N GLN A 292 4.22 -8.88 -2.25
CA GLN A 292 3.37 -10.07 -2.04
C GLN A 292 2.79 -10.59 -3.37
N LEU A 293 2.31 -9.69 -4.23
CA LEU A 293 1.79 -10.02 -5.56
C LEU A 293 2.85 -10.73 -6.43
N GLU A 294 4.07 -10.20 -6.45
CA GLU A 294 5.21 -10.76 -7.21
C GLU A 294 5.70 -12.12 -6.68
N ASN A 295 5.31 -12.50 -5.46
CA ASN A 295 5.81 -13.69 -4.76
C ASN A 295 4.70 -14.66 -4.41
N GLY A 296 3.76 -14.86 -5.35
CA GLY A 296 2.76 -15.93 -5.29
C GLY A 296 1.45 -15.56 -4.59
N SER A 297 1.31 -14.36 -4.02
CA SER A 297 0.01 -13.88 -3.53
C SER A 297 -0.77 -13.17 -4.64
N ILE A 298 -0.90 -13.79 -5.81
CA ILE A 298 -1.57 -13.16 -6.97
C ILE A 298 -3.04 -12.80 -6.66
N LEU A 299 -3.56 -11.81 -7.37
CA LEU A 299 -5.01 -11.57 -7.43
C LEU A 299 -5.62 -12.55 -8.44
N PHE A 300 -6.95 -12.72 -8.40
CA PHE A 300 -7.62 -13.52 -9.42
C PHE A 300 -7.54 -12.85 -10.79
N GLU A 301 -7.62 -13.66 -11.83
CA GLU A 301 -7.55 -13.22 -13.23
C GLU A 301 -8.87 -12.55 -13.66
N VAL A 302 -8.75 -11.63 -14.62
CA VAL A 302 -9.86 -10.84 -15.17
C VAL A 302 -10.14 -11.34 -16.57
#